data_AF-A0A4R1YZ52-F1
#
_entry.id   AF-A0A4R1YZ52-F1
#
_cell.length_a   1.000
_cell.length_b   1.000
_cell.length_c   1.000
_cell.angle_alpha   90.00
_cell.angle_beta   90.00
_cell.angle_gamma   90.00
#
_symmetry.space_group_name_H-M   'P 1'
#
loop_
_entity.id
_entity.type
_entity.pdbx_description
1 polymer ?
#
loop_
_entity_poly.entity_id
_entity_poly.type
_entity_poly.pdbx_seq_one_letter_code
_entity_poly.pdbx_strand_id
1 'polypeptide(L)'
;MKVAGFGFRAAAGAHSLADALARAGGAQGLSALAAPADKAAASCLTALADRLGLPIRAIPAERLAAIDTPTQAPRVHAARGTGSVAEAAALAAAGPGARLTGPRRISTDRMATCAIATGDTP
;
A
#
# COMPACT_ATOMS: atom_id res chain seq x y z
N MET A 1 -15.48 0.09 1.78
CA MET A 1 -14.31 -0.69 1.31
C MET A 1 -13.10 -0.49 2.23
N LYS A 2 -12.26 -1.52 2.41
CA LYS A 2 -10.95 -1.42 3.11
C LYS A 2 -9.83 -1.93 2.20
N VAL A 3 -8.77 -1.14 2.00
CA VAL A 3 -7.68 -1.42 1.07
C VAL A 3 -6.33 -1.31 1.76
N ALA A 4 -5.43 -2.25 1.48
CA ALA A 4 -4.04 -2.20 1.96
C ALA A 4 -3.11 -1.70 0.84
N GLY A 5 -2.46 -0.56 1.05
CA GLY A 5 -1.47 0.00 0.13
C GLY A 5 -0.04 -0.39 0.51
N PHE A 6 0.79 -0.70 -0.48
CA PHE A 6 2.15 -1.21 -0.30
C PHE A 6 3.21 -0.36 -0.99
N GLY A 7 4.33 -0.20 -0.31
CA GLY A 7 5.61 0.18 -0.90
C GLY A 7 6.70 -0.78 -0.43
N PHE A 8 7.56 -1.25 -1.33
CA PHE A 8 8.58 -2.25 -1.01
C PHE A 8 9.84 -2.12 -1.87
N ARG A 9 10.93 -2.71 -1.40
CA ARG A 9 12.21 -2.81 -2.12
C ARG A 9 12.15 -3.91 -3.18
N ALA A 10 13.01 -3.85 -4.20
CA ALA A 10 13.07 -4.85 -5.26
C ALA A 10 13.32 -6.28 -4.74
N ALA A 11 14.11 -6.41 -3.67
CA ALA A 11 14.42 -7.69 -3.03
C ALA A 11 13.38 -8.14 -1.98
N ALA A 12 12.26 -7.43 -1.81
CA ALA A 12 11.25 -7.79 -0.82
C ALA A 12 10.56 -9.10 -1.21
N GLY A 13 10.41 -10.02 -0.25
CA GLY A 13 9.63 -11.24 -0.42
C GLY A 13 8.19 -11.08 0.05
N ALA A 14 7.32 -12.04 -0.30
CA ALA A 14 5.92 -12.04 0.13
C ALA A 14 5.76 -12.03 1.67
N HIS A 15 6.70 -12.67 2.38
CA HIS A 15 6.77 -12.65 3.85
C HIS A 15 6.96 -11.23 4.42
N SER A 16 7.78 -10.38 3.78
CA SER A 16 7.97 -8.98 4.18
C SER A 16 6.65 -8.21 4.07
N LEU A 17 5.91 -8.39 2.97
CA LEU A 17 4.63 -7.71 2.75
C LEU A 17 3.58 -8.22 3.75
N ALA A 18 3.54 -9.52 4.00
CA ALA A 18 2.65 -10.14 4.97
C ALA A 18 2.88 -9.61 6.39
N ASP A 19 4.14 -9.49 6.82
CA ASP A 19 4.50 -8.94 8.13
C ASP A 19 4.12 -7.45 8.24
N ALA A 20 4.40 -6.65 7.22
CA ALA A 20 3.97 -5.24 7.19
C ALA A 20 2.44 -5.12 7.28
N LEU A 21 1.70 -5.98 6.59
CA LEU A 21 0.23 -6.01 6.62
C LEU A 21 -0.30 -6.42 8.01
N ALA A 22 0.23 -7.48 8.60
CA ALA A 22 -0.15 -7.93 9.93
C ALA A 22 0.04 -6.81 10.96
N ARG A 23 1.18 -6.13 10.92
CA ARG A 23 1.48 -4.97 11.78
C ARG A 23 0.52 -3.79 11.56
N ALA A 24 0.05 -3.59 10.33
CA ALA A 24 -0.85 -2.48 9.94
C ALA A 24 -2.32 -2.70 10.34
N GLY A 25 -2.69 -3.89 10.80
CA GLY A 25 -4.07 -4.23 11.19
C GLY A 25 -4.64 -5.48 10.51
N GLY A 26 -3.80 -6.20 9.75
CA GLY A 26 -4.15 -7.51 9.18
C GLY A 26 -5.06 -7.46 7.96
N ALA A 27 -5.34 -8.64 7.42
CA ALA A 27 -6.10 -8.82 6.18
C ALA A 27 -7.63 -8.80 6.37
N GLN A 28 -8.12 -8.79 7.61
CA GLN A 28 -9.56 -8.89 7.88
C GLN A 28 -10.32 -7.70 7.28
N GLY A 29 -11.33 -8.04 6.47
CA GLY A 29 -12.22 -7.10 5.79
C GLY A 29 -11.56 -6.34 4.63
N LEU A 30 -10.33 -6.70 4.23
CA LEU A 30 -9.74 -6.14 3.02
C LEU A 30 -10.50 -6.60 1.78
N SER A 31 -10.53 -5.71 0.79
CA SER A 31 -11.20 -5.90 -0.49
C SER A 31 -10.25 -5.81 -1.67
N ALA A 32 -9.05 -5.23 -1.46
CA ALA A 32 -7.98 -5.16 -2.44
C ALA A 32 -6.64 -4.90 -1.75
N LEU A 33 -5.56 -5.22 -2.48
CA LEU A 33 -4.23 -4.67 -2.24
C LEU A 33 -3.95 -3.57 -3.27
N ALA A 34 -3.14 -2.58 -2.94
CA ALA A 34 -2.79 -1.49 -3.85
C ALA A 34 -1.28 -1.24 -3.83
N ALA A 35 -0.72 -0.90 -4.99
CA ALA A 35 0.69 -0.55 -5.14
C ALA A 35 0.87 0.39 -6.34
N PRO A 36 2.01 1.08 -6.45
CA PRO A 36 2.38 1.75 -7.69
C PRO A 36 2.25 0.83 -8.91
N ALA A 37 1.76 1.35 -10.03
CA ALA A 37 1.55 0.58 -11.24
C ALA A 37 2.83 -0.15 -11.72
N ASP A 38 4.00 0.49 -11.58
CA ASP A 38 5.31 -0.09 -11.90
C ASP A 38 5.72 -1.28 -11.00
N LYS A 39 4.97 -1.53 -9.91
CA LYS A 39 5.21 -2.60 -8.94
C LYS A 39 4.02 -3.54 -8.75
N ALA A 40 2.90 -3.28 -9.41
CA ALA A 40 1.67 -4.06 -9.23
C ALA A 40 1.83 -5.53 -9.65
N ALA A 41 2.71 -5.82 -10.61
CA ALA A 41 3.02 -7.17 -11.09
C ALA A 41 4.21 -7.84 -10.37
N ALA A 42 4.72 -7.24 -9.28
CA ALA A 42 5.84 -7.83 -8.55
C ALA A 42 5.45 -9.18 -7.92
N SER A 43 6.30 -10.20 -8.07
CA SER A 43 6.05 -11.57 -7.62
C SER A 43 5.71 -11.67 -6.13
N CYS A 44 6.28 -10.83 -5.28
CA CYS A 44 5.99 -10.80 -3.86
C CYS A 44 4.57 -10.27 -3.54
N LEU A 45 4.08 -9.33 -4.34
CA LEU A 45 2.74 -8.77 -4.18
C LEU A 45 1.69 -9.70 -4.77
N THR A 46 1.93 -10.28 -5.94
CA THR A 46 1.04 -11.28 -6.55
C THR A 46 0.89 -12.50 -5.65
N ALA A 47 2.00 -13.05 -5.12
CA ALA A 47 1.94 -14.17 -4.18
C ALA A 47 1.16 -13.84 -2.89
N LEU A 48 1.24 -12.60 -2.38
CA LEU A 48 0.42 -12.18 -1.24
C LEU A 48 -1.05 -12.06 -1.62
N ALA A 49 -1.35 -11.48 -2.79
CA ALA A 49 -2.70 -11.29 -3.31
C ALA A 49 -3.41 -12.64 -3.50
N ASP A 50 -2.74 -13.60 -4.16
CA ASP A 50 -3.24 -14.95 -4.40
C ASP A 50 -3.55 -15.67 -3.10
N ARG A 51 -2.63 -15.60 -2.12
CA ARG A 51 -2.84 -16.20 -0.80
C ARG A 51 -4.02 -15.61 -0.04
N LEU A 52 -4.31 -14.33 -0.24
CA LEU A 52 -5.43 -13.65 0.41
C LEU A 52 -6.73 -13.71 -0.41
N GLY A 53 -6.68 -14.18 -1.66
CA GLY A 53 -7.81 -14.14 -2.58
C GLY A 53 -8.25 -12.71 -2.92
N LEU A 54 -7.32 -11.75 -2.96
CA LEU A 54 -7.63 -10.32 -3.16
C LEU A 54 -7.08 -9.80 -4.49
N PRO A 55 -7.81 -8.90 -5.18
CA PRO A 55 -7.29 -8.25 -6.37
C PRO A 55 -6.20 -7.22 -6.03
N ILE A 56 -5.32 -6.95 -7.00
CA ILE A 56 -4.33 -5.86 -6.93
C ILE A 56 -4.82 -4.66 -7.74
N ARG A 57 -4.84 -3.49 -7.11
CA ARG A 57 -5.10 -2.19 -7.76
C ARG A 57 -3.77 -1.50 -8.07
N ALA A 58 -3.45 -1.41 -9.36
CA ALA A 58 -2.31 -0.67 -9.87
C ALA A 58 -2.60 0.84 -9.85
N ILE A 59 -1.83 1.61 -9.08
CA ILE A 59 -2.04 3.06 -8.94
C ILE A 59 -1.02 3.83 -9.80
N PRO A 60 -1.46 4.64 -10.77
CA PRO A 60 -0.57 5.47 -11.58
C PRO A 60 0.22 6.47 -10.74
N ALA A 61 1.42 6.85 -11.22
CA ALA A 61 2.33 7.71 -10.48
C ALA A 61 1.73 9.09 -10.19
N GLU A 62 1.04 9.67 -11.17
CA GLU A 62 0.32 10.94 -11.07
C GLU A 62 -0.78 10.90 -10.00
N ARG A 63 -1.46 9.75 -9.84
CA ARG A 63 -2.47 9.57 -8.79
C ARG A 63 -1.83 9.44 -7.43
N LEU A 64 -0.66 8.81 -7.30
CA LEU A 64 0.07 8.76 -6.03
C LEU A 64 0.56 10.15 -5.60
N ALA A 65 1.09 10.93 -6.55
CA ALA A 65 1.62 12.26 -6.30
C ALA A 65 0.53 13.29 -5.91
N ALA A 66 -0.70 13.09 -6.39
CA ALA A 66 -1.84 13.93 -6.05
C ALA A 66 -2.46 13.64 -4.67
N ILE A 67 -2.00 12.62 -3.94
CA ILE A 67 -2.54 12.28 -2.62
C ILE A 67 -1.69 12.92 -1.52
N ASP A 68 -2.33 13.73 -0.70
CA ASP A 68 -1.75 14.20 0.55
C ASP A 68 -1.65 13.05 1.56
N THR A 69 -0.43 12.76 1.99
CA THR A 69 -0.14 11.71 2.96
C THR A 69 0.29 12.31 4.30
N PRO A 70 -0.18 11.81 5.46
CA PRO A 70 0.30 12.30 6.75
C PRO A 70 1.81 12.08 6.95
N THR A 71 2.34 10.95 6.47
CA THR A 71 3.80 10.76 6.48
C THR A 71 4.44 11.55 5.34
N GLN A 72 5.47 12.32 5.68
CA GLN A 72 6.28 13.10 4.74
C GLN A 72 7.74 12.60 4.78
N ALA A 73 8.18 11.87 3.76
CA ALA A 73 9.55 11.38 3.66
C ALA A 73 10.28 12.02 2.46
N PRO A 74 11.30 12.88 2.67
CA PRO A 74 11.97 13.61 1.59
C PRO A 74 12.51 12.72 0.46
N ARG A 75 13.10 11.56 0.80
CA ARG A 75 13.58 10.58 -0.18
C ARG A 75 12.47 9.99 -1.05
N VAL A 76 11.26 9.85 -0.50
CA VAL A 76 10.12 9.28 -1.22
C VAL A 76 9.52 10.35 -2.12
N HIS A 77 9.44 11.59 -1.65
CA HIS A 77 9.08 12.74 -2.46
C HIS A 77 9.97 12.86 -3.70
N ALA A 78 11.28 12.87 -3.50
CA ALA A 78 12.23 12.97 -4.61
C ALA A 78 12.09 11.83 -5.64
N ALA A 79 11.76 10.61 -5.18
CA ALA A 79 11.69 9.43 -6.04
C ALA A 79 10.31 9.19 -6.66
N ARG A 80 9.22 9.63 -6.01
CA ARG A 80 7.84 9.19 -6.30
C ARG A 80 6.80 10.32 -6.26
N GLY A 81 7.19 11.56 -5.94
CA GLY A 81 6.28 12.70 -5.87
C GLY A 81 5.24 12.62 -4.74
N THR A 82 5.41 11.73 -3.76
CA THR A 82 4.50 11.56 -2.62
C THR A 82 5.27 11.42 -1.31
N GLY A 83 4.65 11.80 -0.19
CA GLY A 83 5.25 11.67 1.14
C GLY A 83 5.36 10.21 1.60
N SER A 84 4.45 9.34 1.14
CA SER A 84 4.45 7.91 1.45
C SER A 84 3.70 7.10 0.40
N VAL A 85 4.43 6.27 -0.34
CA VAL A 85 3.85 5.36 -1.36
C VAL A 85 2.74 4.46 -0.79
N ALA A 86 2.95 3.87 0.38
CA ALA A 86 1.97 2.94 0.96
C ALA A 86 0.67 3.65 1.36
N GLU A 87 0.77 4.83 1.95
CA GLU A 87 -0.41 5.63 2.35
C GLU A 87 -1.14 6.16 1.12
N ALA A 88 -0.41 6.73 0.16
CA ALA A 88 -0.98 7.24 -1.09
C ALA A 88 -1.69 6.13 -1.88
N ALA A 89 -1.08 4.95 -2.00
CA ALA A 89 -1.67 3.82 -2.69
C ALA A 89 -2.96 3.34 -2.00
N ALA A 90 -2.97 3.24 -0.66
CA ALA A 90 -4.15 2.84 0.09
C ALA A 90 -5.31 3.83 -0.10
N LEU A 91 -5.04 5.12 0.07
CA LEU A 91 -6.02 6.20 -0.06
C LEU A 91 -6.55 6.32 -1.49
N ALA A 92 -5.66 6.37 -2.49
CA ALA A 92 -6.06 6.44 -3.90
C ALA A 92 -6.97 5.27 -4.30
N ALA A 93 -6.65 4.07 -3.81
CA ALA A 93 -7.40 2.87 -4.11
C ALA A 93 -8.73 2.76 -3.36
N ALA A 94 -8.81 3.28 -2.13
CA ALA A 94 -10.04 3.32 -1.34
C ALA A 94 -11.02 4.41 -1.78
N GLY A 95 -10.56 5.38 -2.58
CA GLY A 95 -11.39 6.36 -3.27
C GLY A 95 -11.53 7.72 -2.57
N PRO A 96 -12.32 8.64 -3.12
CA PRO A 96 -12.58 9.95 -2.53
C PRO A 96 -13.12 9.85 -1.10
N GLY A 97 -12.63 10.72 -0.21
CA GLY A 97 -13.03 10.72 1.20
C GLY A 97 -12.42 9.59 2.05
N ALA A 98 -11.58 8.73 1.46
CA ALA A 98 -10.91 7.67 2.19
C ALA A 98 -10.01 8.20 3.31
N ARG A 99 -9.85 7.39 4.36
CA ARG A 99 -9.07 7.72 5.55
C ARG A 99 -8.18 6.55 5.93
N LEU A 100 -6.98 6.85 6.41
CA LEU A 100 -6.10 5.83 6.97
C LEU A 100 -6.67 5.32 8.29
N THR A 101 -6.61 4.01 8.50
CA THR A 101 -7.01 3.40 9.79
C THR A 101 -5.93 3.52 10.86
N GLY A 102 -4.74 4.00 10.49
CA GLY A 102 -3.59 4.19 11.36
C GLY A 102 -2.35 4.55 10.55
N PRO A 103 -1.19 4.78 11.22
CA PRO A 103 0.06 5.07 10.53
C PRO A 103 0.53 3.85 9.74
N ARG A 104 1.24 4.10 8.64
CA ARG A 104 1.92 3.04 7.91
C ARG A 104 2.84 2.22 8.82
N ARG A 105 2.97 0.93 8.54
CA ARG A 105 3.83 0.00 9.26
C ARG A 105 4.89 -0.56 8.34
N ILE A 106 6.09 -0.65 8.88
CA ILE A 106 7.26 -1.21 8.20
C ILE A 106 7.44 -2.64 8.70
N SER A 107 7.75 -3.56 7.79
CA SER A 107 8.09 -4.94 8.12
C SER A 107 9.36 -5.00 8.97
N THR A 108 9.52 -6.09 9.70
CA THR A 108 10.62 -6.35 10.62
C THR A 108 11.96 -6.36 9.90
N ASP A 109 12.02 -6.94 8.70
CA ASP A 109 13.18 -6.92 7.79
C ASP A 109 13.37 -5.57 7.07
N ARG A 110 12.46 -4.62 7.29
CA ARG A 110 12.42 -3.29 6.67
C ARG A 110 12.33 -3.32 5.14
N MET A 111 11.92 -4.43 4.53
CA MET A 111 11.81 -4.55 3.07
C MET A 111 10.48 -4.05 2.51
N ALA A 112 9.43 -4.01 3.33
CA ALA A 112 8.10 -3.59 2.94
C ALA A 112 7.49 -2.58 3.91
N THR A 113 6.56 -1.78 3.40
CA THR A 113 5.74 -0.84 4.14
C THR A 113 4.30 -1.03 3.70
N CYS A 114 3.37 -1.13 4.65
CA CYS A 114 1.94 -1.23 4.41
C CYS A 114 1.20 -0.10 5.12
N ALA A 115 0.14 0.43 4.51
CA ALA A 115 -0.85 1.28 5.16
C ALA A 115 -2.24 0.75 4.79
N ILE A 116 -3.22 0.98 5.66
CA ILE A 116 -4.60 0.55 5.42
C ILE A 116 -5.49 1.78 5.41
N ALA A 117 -6.37 1.86 4.41
CA ALA A 117 -7.38 2.90 4.29
C ALA A 117 -8.78 2.29 4.22
N THR A 118 -9.76 3.02 4.75
CA THR A 118 -11.19 2.78 4.56
C THR A 118 -11.79 3.90 3.73
N GLY A 119 -12.65 3.56 2.78
CA GLY A 119 -13.42 4.52 1.98
C GLY A 119 -14.82 4.00 1.71
N ASP A 120 -15.71 4.89 1.28
CA ASP A 120 -17.13 4.59 1.08
C ASP A 120 -17.44 4.07 -0.32
N THR A 121 -16.45 4.06 -1.21
CA THR A 121 -16.60 3.47 -2.55
C THR A 121 -16.74 1.95 -2.40
N PRO A 122 -17.69 1.28 -3.09
CA PRO A 122 -17.83 -0.18 -3.12
C PRO A 122 -16.62 -0.89 -3.75
#